data_AF-A0A9E5AR64-F1
#
_entry.id   AF-A0A9E5AR64-F1
#
_cell.length_a   1.000
_cell.length_b   1.000
_cell.length_c   1.000
_cell.angle_alpha   90.00
_cell.angle_beta   90.00
_cell.angle_gamma   90.00
#
_symmetry.space_group_name_H-M   'P 1'
#
loop_
_entity.id
_entity.type
_entity.pdbx_description
1 polymer ?
#
loop_
_entity_poly.entity_id
_entity_poly.type
_entity_poly.pdbx_seq_one_letter_code
_entity_poly.pdbx_strand_id
1 'polypeptide(L)'
;MAWLFVDTHAPFQSRVGWLATGKKREIKTLTGRRGRILFHLAPRWRTYRKNLEGICVVSGPGSFSAIRGGVLTANLLARFMRVPLVGISVDQAQDLFALETELLNQRLPVTQYVAPQYDAEPNITLPSHS
;
A
#
# COMPACT_ATOMS: atom_id res chain seq x y z
N MET A 1 -10.49 -5.87 -14.20
CA MET A 1 -9.09 -5.71 -13.80
C MET A 1 -9.01 -4.64 -12.73
N ALA A 2 -8.60 -5.00 -11.52
CA ALA A 2 -8.46 -4.05 -10.42
C ALA A 2 -7.23 -4.37 -9.57
N TRP A 3 -6.48 -3.33 -9.22
CA TRP A 3 -5.34 -3.39 -8.31
C TRP A 3 -5.69 -2.68 -7.01
N LEU A 4 -5.35 -3.30 -5.88
CA LEU A 4 -5.43 -2.66 -4.57
C LEU A 4 -4.19 -1.78 -4.38
N PHE A 5 -4.39 -0.48 -4.19
CA PHE A 5 -3.33 0.47 -3.89
C PHE A 5 -3.29 0.77 -2.38
N VAL A 6 -2.10 0.68 -1.79
CA VAL A 6 -1.85 0.99 -0.37
C VAL A 6 -0.65 1.92 -0.25
N ASP A 7 -0.86 3.05 0.41
CA ASP A 7 0.21 4.00 0.72
C ASP A 7 0.04 4.55 2.13
N THR A 8 1.09 4.40 2.92
CA THR A 8 1.17 4.83 4.32
C THR A 8 2.48 5.56 4.61
N HIS A 9 3.18 6.08 3.59
CA HIS A 9 4.49 6.70 3.78
C HIS A 9 4.44 7.93 4.71
N ALA A 10 3.39 8.73 4.57
CA ALA A 10 3.21 9.96 5.32
C ALA A 10 2.65 9.72 6.74
N PRO A 11 3.16 10.41 7.78
CA PRO A 11 2.60 10.34 9.12
C PRO A 11 1.14 10.82 9.13
N PHE A 12 0.28 10.12 9.89
CA PHE A 12 -1.14 10.48 10.10
C PHE A 12 -2.00 10.53 8.82
N GLN A 13 -1.46 10.06 7.70
CA GLN A 13 -2.15 9.97 6.43
C GLN A 13 -1.99 8.56 5.86
N SER A 14 -3.03 8.06 5.22
CA SER A 14 -2.93 6.83 4.44
C SER A 14 -3.80 6.96 3.21
N ARG A 15 -3.28 6.61 2.04
CA ARG A 15 -4.06 6.53 0.81
C ARG A 15 -4.32 5.05 0.55
N VAL A 16 -5.59 4.67 0.43
CA VAL A 16 -5.97 3.29 0.11
C VAL A 16 -7.11 3.30 -0.90
N GLY A 17 -7.05 2.40 -1.86
CA GLY A 17 -8.06 2.40 -2.91
C GLY A 17 -7.89 1.33 -3.97
N TRP A 18 -8.75 1.42 -4.98
CA TRP A 18 -8.78 0.52 -6.12
C TRP A 18 -8.42 1.30 -7.39
N LEU A 19 -7.40 0.83 -8.09
CA LEU A 19 -7.04 1.23 -9.45
C LEU A 19 -7.70 0.24 -10.40
N ALA A 20 -8.56 0.68 -11.31
CA ALA A 20 -9.39 -0.25 -12.10
C ALA A 20 -9.70 0.32 -13.48
N THR A 21 -9.55 -0.51 -14.50
CA THR A 21 -9.77 -0.13 -15.90
C THR A 21 -11.25 0.16 -16.17
N GLY A 22 -11.54 1.29 -16.81
CA GLY A 22 -12.90 1.65 -17.27
C GLY A 22 -13.89 2.07 -16.17
N LYS A 23 -13.46 2.16 -14.90
CA LYS A 23 -14.23 2.75 -13.81
C LYS A 23 -13.45 3.90 -13.18
N LYS A 24 -14.17 4.80 -12.51
CA LYS A 24 -13.54 5.89 -11.76
C LYS A 24 -12.62 5.31 -10.68
N ARG A 25 -11.33 5.67 -10.71
CA ARG A 25 -10.38 5.39 -9.62
C ARG A 25 -11.00 5.75 -8.28
N GLU A 26 -10.93 4.83 -7.33
CA GLU A 26 -11.46 5.05 -6.00
C GLU A 26 -10.34 4.97 -4.97
N ILE A 27 -9.63 6.08 -4.79
CA ILE A 27 -8.62 6.25 -3.74
C ILE A 27 -9.18 7.18 -2.68
N LYS A 28 -9.13 6.71 -1.43
CA LYS A 28 -9.49 7.51 -0.26
C LYS A 28 -8.23 7.86 0.50
N THR A 29 -8.10 9.15 0.79
CA THR A 29 -7.14 9.66 1.75
C THR A 29 -7.77 9.62 3.13
N LEU A 30 -7.15 8.88 4.03
CA LEU A 30 -7.54 8.69 5.41
C LEU A 30 -6.61 9.54 6.27
N THR A 31 -7.19 10.39 7.11
CA THR A 31 -6.44 11.21 8.06
C THR A 31 -6.72 10.75 9.49
N GLY A 32 -5.72 10.88 10.37
CA GLY A 32 -5.87 10.62 11.81
C GLY A 32 -5.16 9.35 12.31
N ARG A 33 -5.76 8.68 13.33
CA ARG A 33 -5.14 7.53 14.01
C ARG A 33 -4.77 6.41 13.02
N ARG A 34 -3.57 5.87 13.19
CA ARG A 34 -2.97 4.77 12.41
C ARG A 34 -3.88 3.53 12.43
N GLY A 35 -3.91 2.75 11.35
CA GLY A 35 -4.53 1.41 11.32
C GLY A 35 -5.96 1.31 10.76
N ARG A 36 -6.49 2.35 10.10
CA ARG A 36 -7.86 2.31 9.55
C ARG A 36 -8.00 1.63 8.18
N ILE A 37 -6.89 1.22 7.57
CA ILE A 37 -6.84 0.70 6.18
C ILE A 37 -7.80 -0.48 6.01
N LEU A 38 -7.74 -1.46 6.91
CA LEU A 38 -8.61 -2.64 6.84
C LEU A 38 -10.09 -2.29 7.00
N PHE A 39 -10.43 -1.33 7.87
CA PHE A 39 -11.81 -0.86 8.05
C PHE A 39 -12.35 -0.18 6.78
N HIS A 40 -11.49 0.49 6.01
CA HIS A 40 -11.89 1.09 4.73
C HIS A 40 -12.01 0.06 3.60
N LEU A 41 -11.24 -1.03 3.66
CA LEU A 41 -11.32 -2.11 2.69
C LEU A 41 -12.51 -3.04 2.91
N ALA A 42 -12.84 -3.33 4.17
CA ALA A 42 -13.86 -4.33 4.54
C ALA A 42 -15.22 -4.15 3.84
N PRO A 43 -15.83 -2.95 3.76
CA PRO A 43 -17.13 -2.78 3.12
C PRO A 43 -17.14 -3.09 1.62
N ARG A 44 -16.00 -2.94 0.93
CA ARG A 44 -15.89 -3.10 -0.53
C ARG A 44 -15.16 -4.36 -0.96
N TRP A 45 -14.65 -5.11 0.01
CA TRP A 45 -13.92 -6.35 -0.21
C TRP A 45 -14.67 -7.32 -1.12
N ARG A 46 -15.96 -7.57 -0.85
CA ARG A 46 -16.77 -8.51 -1.63
C ARG A 46 -16.85 -8.13 -3.12
N THR A 47 -16.88 -6.85 -3.42
CA THR A 47 -17.03 -6.32 -4.78
C THR A 47 -15.76 -6.50 -5.58
N TYR A 48 -14.61 -6.14 -5.00
CA TYR A 48 -13.35 -6.11 -5.75
C TYR A 48 -12.55 -7.40 -5.66
N ARG A 49 -12.76 -8.27 -4.65
CA ARG A 49 -12.02 -9.54 -4.52
C ARG A 49 -12.10 -10.44 -5.75
N LYS A 50 -13.22 -10.39 -6.49
CA LYS A 50 -13.43 -11.24 -7.69
C LYS A 50 -12.58 -10.80 -8.88
N ASN A 51 -12.20 -9.52 -8.92
CA ASN A 51 -11.51 -8.90 -10.04
C ASN A 51 -10.14 -8.34 -9.62
N LEU A 52 -9.66 -8.72 -8.43
CA LEU A 52 -8.38 -8.28 -7.88
C LEU A 52 -7.27 -9.03 -8.60
N GLU A 53 -6.43 -8.28 -9.31
CA GLU A 53 -5.30 -8.81 -10.09
C GLU A 53 -3.97 -8.68 -9.37
N GLY A 54 -3.90 -7.80 -8.38
CA GLY A 54 -2.69 -7.61 -7.62
C GLY A 54 -2.79 -6.50 -6.59
N ILE A 55 -1.79 -6.43 -5.74
CA ILE A 55 -1.65 -5.40 -4.72
C ILE A 55 -0.41 -4.59 -5.04
N CYS A 56 -0.56 -3.27 -5.05
CA CYS A 56 0.52 -2.32 -5.19
C CYS A 56 0.67 -1.57 -3.87
N VAL A 57 1.89 -1.48 -3.35
CA VAL A 57 2.19 -0.80 -2.09
C VAL A 57 3.38 0.14 -2.23
N VAL A 58 3.26 1.33 -1.64
CA VAL A 58 4.40 2.24 -1.49
C VAL A 58 5.33 1.67 -0.42
N SER A 59 6.56 1.34 -0.82
CA SER A 59 7.57 0.76 0.07
C SER A 59 8.33 1.83 0.86
N GLY A 60 8.39 3.07 0.38
CA GLY A 60 9.02 4.20 1.06
C GLY A 60 9.81 5.10 0.09
N PRO A 61 10.65 6.01 0.61
CA PRO A 61 10.92 6.23 2.05
C PRO A 61 9.70 6.77 2.81
N GLY A 62 9.60 6.49 4.11
CA GLY A 62 8.54 7.04 4.95
C GLY A 62 8.67 6.66 6.42
N SER A 63 7.79 7.23 7.25
CA SER A 63 7.86 7.11 8.70
C SER A 63 7.87 5.64 9.15
N PHE A 64 8.84 5.27 9.99
CA PHE A 64 9.09 3.90 10.46
C PHE A 64 7.83 3.14 10.90
N SER A 65 6.96 3.74 11.71
CA SER A 65 5.74 3.07 12.16
C SER A 65 4.66 3.00 11.07
N ALA A 66 4.59 3.98 10.18
CA ALA A 66 3.52 4.10 9.20
C ALA A 66 3.78 3.17 8.00
N ILE A 67 5.00 3.19 7.46
CA ILE A 67 5.37 2.39 6.29
C ILE A 67 5.34 0.88 6.59
N ARG A 68 5.79 0.46 7.78
CA ARG A 68 5.71 -0.97 8.21
C ARG A 68 4.30 -1.50 8.22
N GLY A 69 3.34 -0.71 8.72
CA GLY A 69 1.94 -1.13 8.79
C GLY A 69 1.33 -1.36 7.41
N GLY A 70 1.55 -0.44 6.47
CA GLY A 70 1.07 -0.56 5.09
C GLY A 70 1.72 -1.71 4.35
N VAL A 71 3.05 -1.80 4.40
CA VAL A 71 3.82 -2.87 3.74
C VAL A 71 3.50 -4.25 4.31
N LEU A 72 3.40 -4.40 5.63
CA LEU A 72 2.98 -5.66 6.26
C LEU A 72 1.57 -6.07 5.79
N THR A 73 0.63 -5.12 5.79
CA THR A 73 -0.76 -5.38 5.36
C THR A 73 -0.78 -5.84 3.90
N ALA A 74 -0.05 -5.18 3.01
CA ALA A 74 0.02 -5.53 1.60
C ALA A 74 0.63 -6.92 1.36
N ASN A 75 1.77 -7.21 2.02
CA ASN A 75 2.40 -8.54 1.97
C ASN A 75 1.44 -9.65 2.43
N LEU A 76 0.77 -9.46 3.57
CA LEU A 76 -0.17 -10.43 4.12
C LEU A 76 -1.35 -10.66 3.18
N LEU A 77 -1.96 -9.58 2.68
CA LEU A 77 -3.10 -9.68 1.77
C LEU A 77 -2.71 -10.35 0.45
N ALA A 78 -1.56 -10.02 -0.13
CA ALA A 78 -1.11 -10.60 -1.39
C ALA A 78 -0.89 -12.11 -1.23
N ARG A 79 -0.22 -12.51 -0.15
CA ARG A 79 0.00 -13.92 0.18
C ARG A 79 -1.31 -14.67 0.44
N PHE A 80 -2.20 -14.09 1.25
CA PHE A 80 -3.49 -14.70 1.59
C PHE A 80 -4.37 -14.91 0.35
N MET A 81 -4.38 -13.91 -0.53
CA MET A 81 -5.19 -13.91 -1.75
C MET A 81 -4.53 -14.63 -2.93
N ARG A 82 -3.24 -14.96 -2.81
CA ARG A 82 -2.42 -15.53 -3.89
C ARG A 82 -2.43 -14.67 -5.15
N VAL A 83 -2.32 -13.36 -4.97
CA VAL A 83 -2.25 -12.38 -6.06
C VAL A 83 -0.86 -11.73 -6.11
N PRO A 84 -0.42 -11.27 -7.30
CA PRO A 84 0.77 -10.45 -7.48
C PRO A 84 0.90 -9.32 -6.45
N LEU A 85 2.13 -9.08 -6.00
CA LEU A 85 2.51 -7.95 -5.17
C LEU A 85 3.54 -7.11 -5.91
N VAL A 86 3.33 -5.80 -5.93
CA VAL A 86 4.24 -4.81 -6.52
C VAL A 86 4.59 -3.78 -5.46
N GLY A 87 5.89 -3.55 -5.27
CA GLY A 87 6.39 -2.45 -4.44
C GLY A 87 6.76 -1.26 -5.33
N ILE A 88 6.39 -0.05 -4.92
CA ILE A 88 6.70 1.18 -5.63
C ILE A 88 7.29 2.24 -4.70
N SER A 89 7.99 3.21 -5.26
CA SER A 89 8.48 4.39 -4.55
C SER A 89 7.38 5.42 -4.28
N VAL A 90 7.65 6.37 -3.38
CA VAL A 90 6.80 7.55 -3.16
C VAL A 90 6.63 8.38 -4.44
N ASP A 91 7.67 8.49 -5.26
CA ASP A 91 7.66 9.28 -6.50
C ASP A 91 6.69 8.67 -7.54
N GLN A 92 6.73 7.35 -7.71
CA GLN A 92 5.77 6.64 -8.57
C GLN A 92 4.32 6.79 -8.08
N ALA A 93 4.12 7.02 -6.77
CA ALA A 93 2.80 7.22 -6.19
C ALA A 93 2.28 8.66 -6.28
N GLN A 94 3.03 9.59 -6.89
CA GLN A 94 2.56 10.95 -7.19
C GLN A 94 1.63 10.96 -8.41
N ASP A 95 1.97 10.20 -9.45
CA ASP A 95 1.15 10.05 -10.66
C ASP A 95 0.43 8.70 -10.67
N LEU A 96 -0.77 8.69 -10.08
CA LEU A 96 -1.62 7.51 -10.02
C LEU A 96 -2.14 7.06 -11.40
N PHE A 97 -2.15 7.94 -12.42
CA PHE A 97 -2.56 7.57 -13.78
C PHE A 97 -1.44 6.83 -14.52
N ALA A 98 -0.21 7.33 -14.43
CA ALA A 98 0.96 6.61 -14.92
C ALA A 98 1.08 5.25 -14.22
N LEU A 99 0.99 5.21 -12.88
CA LEU A 99 1.06 3.98 -12.10
C LEU A 99 -0.02 2.96 -12.51
N GLU A 100 -1.28 3.40 -12.63
CA GLU A 100 -2.37 2.54 -13.09
C GLU A 100 -2.07 1.95 -14.46
N THR A 101 -1.54 2.76 -15.38
CA THR A 101 -1.15 2.31 -16.73
C THR A 101 -0.03 1.28 -16.67
N GLU A 102 0.97 1.46 -15.82
CA GLU A 102 2.08 0.52 -15.67
C GLU A 102 1.63 -0.82 -15.06
N LEU A 103 0.77 -0.78 -14.04
CA LEU A 103 0.23 -1.97 -13.39
C LEU A 103 -0.66 -2.79 -14.35
N LEU A 104 -1.56 -2.12 -15.07
CA LEU A 104 -2.46 -2.79 -16.02
C LEU A 104 -1.72 -3.38 -17.22
N ASN A 105 -0.63 -2.74 -17.66
CA ASN A 105 0.22 -3.28 -18.71
C ASN A 105 1.28 -4.27 -18.18
N GLN A 106 1.24 -4.61 -16.89
CA GLN A 106 2.17 -5.56 -16.24
C GLN A 106 3.65 -5.18 -16.44
N ARG A 107 3.95 -3.87 -16.42
CA ARG A 107 5.31 -3.34 -16.65
C ARG A 107 6.14 -3.21 -15.37
N LEU A 108 5.53 -3.43 -14.21
CA LEU A 108 6.21 -3.38 -12.92
C LEU A 108 6.60 -4.78 -12.43
N PRO A 109 7.76 -4.93 -11.79
CA PRO A 109 8.23 -6.21 -11.31
C PRO A 109 7.35 -6.72 -10.17
N VAL A 110 6.84 -7.94 -10.34
CA VAL A 110 6.11 -8.65 -9.29
C VAL A 110 7.13 -9.29 -8.33
N THR A 111 6.88 -9.17 -7.03
CA THR A 111 7.71 -9.74 -5.98
C THR A 111 6.90 -10.61 -5.04
N GLN A 112 7.55 -11.55 -4.36
CA GLN A 112 6.94 -12.33 -3.28
C GLN A 112 6.88 -11.55 -1.95
N TYR A 113 7.75 -10.55 -1.81
CA TYR A 113 7.88 -9.76 -0.60
C TYR A 113 8.34 -8.33 -0.92
N VAL A 114 7.70 -7.36 -0.30
CA VAL A 114 8.15 -5.95 -0.30
C VAL A 114 8.70 -5.62 1.07
N ALA A 115 9.95 -5.17 1.11
CA ALA A 115 10.57 -4.64 2.32
C ALA A 115 10.23 -3.13 2.46
N PRO A 116 9.90 -2.65 3.67
CA PRO A 116 9.73 -1.23 3.91
C PRO A 116 11.07 -0.48 3.86
N GLN A 117 11.05 0.73 3.31
CA GLN A 117 12.15 1.67 3.25
C GLN A 117 11.84 2.84 4.19
N TYR A 118 12.72 3.08 5.15
CA TYR A 118 12.53 4.09 6.19
C TYR A 118 13.17 5.42 5.79
N ASP A 119 12.58 6.52 6.26
CA ASP A 119 13.11 7.88 6.10
C ASP A 119 14.23 8.21 7.10
N ALA A 120 14.35 7.43 8.18
CA ALA A 120 15.39 7.56 9.20
C ALA A 120 15.75 6.20 9.81
N GLU A 121 16.93 6.12 10.44
CA GLU A 121 17.30 4.96 11.24
C GLU A 121 16.34 4.76 12.43
N PRO A 122 16.13 3.51 12.88
CA PRO A 122 15.31 3.24 14.04
C PRO A 122 15.85 3.97 15.28
N ASN A 123 15.01 4.80 15.92
CA ASN A 123 15.36 5.44 17.18
C ASN A 123 15.21 4.44 18.33
N ILE A 124 16.30 3.72 18.65
CA ILE A 124 16.36 2.75 19.75
C ILE A 124 16.59 3.52 21.06
N THR A 125 15.54 3.70 21.86
CA THR A 125 15.69 4.25 23.22
C THR A 125 16.29 3.17 24.14
N LEU A 126 17.49 3.44 24.65
CA LEU A 126 18.08 2.61 25.71
C LEU A 126 17.24 2.71 27.00
N PRO A 127 17.07 1.63 27.77
CA PRO A 127 16.34 1.69 29.03
C PRO A 127 17.02 2.67 29.99
N SER A 128 16.27 3.59 30.58
CA SER A 128 16.77 4.40 31.70
C SER A 128 16.75 3.56 32.97
N HIS A 129 17.92 3.16 33.46
CA HIS A 129 18.04 2.67 34.84
C HIS A 129 17.99 3.87 35.78
N SER A 130 16.92 3.97 36.57
CA SER A 130 16.76 4.89 37.69
C SER A 130 16.50 4.10 38.96
#